data_AF-A0A7S3MX74-F1
#
_entry.id   AF-A0A7S3MX74-F1
#
_cell.length_a   1.000
_cell.length_b   1.000
_cell.length_c   1.000
_cell.angle_alpha   90.00
_cell.angle_beta   90.00
_cell.angle_gamma   90.00
#
_symmetry.space_group_name_H-M   'P 1'
#
loop_
_entity.id
_entity.type
_entity.pdbx_description
1 polymer ?
#
loop_
_entity_poly.entity_id
_entity_poly.type
_entity_poly.pdbx_seq_one_letter_code
_entity_poly.pdbx_strand_id
1 'polypeptide(L)'
;MLGPQISEDDMILDDVTIMEALTHFATIGWKFIFAIVPPSKMGNGVPSFVVAISLIGVVTAIVGEVATILGCVVGLKEAVTGITLVALGTSLPDTFASMTAAQTSEYADSAVGNVTGSNSVNVFLGLGLPWVIAATFNEGNGDIYEVPAGDLAFSVFLFLITSTTCFIVLILRRKFVGGELGGTNLLVKNLSAAFLVMLWLIYIIFSSLKAYGVIE
;
A
#
# COMPACT_ATOMS: atom_id res chain seq x y z
N MET A 1 12.58 21.46 -2.34
CA MET A 1 12.08 22.84 -2.10
C MET A 1 11.90 23.50 -3.45
N LEU A 2 10.99 24.49 -3.61
CA LEU A 2 10.95 25.31 -4.83
C LEU A 2 12.21 26.19 -4.84
N GLY A 3 13.29 25.63 -5.35
CA GLY A 3 14.59 26.25 -5.50
C GLY A 3 15.34 25.44 -6.56
N PRO A 4 16.24 26.09 -7.31
CA PRO A 4 16.96 25.44 -8.40
C PRO A 4 17.55 24.11 -7.92
N GLN A 5 17.11 23.01 -8.53
CA GLN A 5 17.70 21.70 -8.31
C GLN A 5 18.91 21.62 -9.23
N ILE A 6 20.09 21.34 -8.67
CA ILE A 6 21.27 21.01 -9.48
C ILE A 6 21.12 19.53 -9.82
N SER A 7 20.96 19.18 -11.09
CA SER A 7 21.06 17.79 -11.51
C SER A 7 22.48 17.29 -11.21
N GLU A 8 22.60 16.14 -10.53
CA GLU A 8 23.92 15.54 -10.21
C GLU A 8 24.73 15.23 -11.48
N ASP A 9 24.07 15.16 -12.65
CA ASP A 9 24.70 14.77 -13.91
C ASP A 9 25.03 15.94 -14.86
N ASP A 10 24.43 17.14 -14.75
CA ASP A 10 24.56 18.15 -15.83
C ASP A 10 24.74 19.63 -15.43
N MET A 11 24.74 20.03 -14.15
CA MET A 11 24.85 21.47 -13.77
C MET A 11 23.89 22.42 -14.53
N ILE A 12 22.77 21.89 -15.06
CA ILE A 12 21.72 22.67 -15.72
C ILE A 12 20.72 23.09 -14.64
N LEU A 13 20.32 24.37 -14.66
CA LEU A 13 19.19 24.86 -13.87
C LEU A 13 17.91 24.36 -14.54
N ASP A 14 17.27 23.34 -13.98
CA ASP A 14 15.93 22.94 -14.41
C ASP A 14 14.91 24.00 -13.99
N ASP A 15 14.22 24.58 -14.97
CA ASP A 15 13.11 25.49 -14.75
C ASP A 15 11.94 24.73 -14.13
N VAL A 16 11.34 25.32 -13.09
CA VAL A 16 10.22 24.70 -12.38
C VAL A 16 9.02 24.54 -13.32
N THR A 17 8.60 23.30 -13.54
CA THR A 17 7.40 23.02 -14.32
C THR A 17 6.14 23.39 -13.54
N ILE A 18 5.05 23.72 -14.25
CA ILE A 18 3.76 24.03 -13.61
C ILE A 18 3.27 22.86 -12.73
N MET A 19 3.55 21.62 -13.14
CA MET A 19 3.18 20.43 -12.37
C MET A 19 3.96 20.34 -11.04
N GLU A 20 5.26 20.65 -11.05
CA GLU A 20 6.07 20.71 -9.84
C GLU A 20 5.64 21.83 -8.91
N ALA A 21 5.27 22.99 -9.46
CA ALA A 21 4.72 24.09 -8.67
C ALA A 21 3.40 23.69 -7.99
N LEU A 22 2.46 23.11 -8.74
CA LEU A 22 1.17 22.65 -8.21
C LEU A 22 1.34 21.57 -7.14
N THR A 23 2.14 20.55 -7.41
CA THR A 23 2.43 19.49 -6.43
C THR A 23 3.17 20.05 -5.21
N HIS A 24 4.03 21.05 -5.37
CA HIS A 24 4.68 21.70 -4.25
C HIS A 24 3.70 22.41 -3.33
N PHE A 25 2.81 23.24 -3.88
CA PHE A 25 1.80 23.95 -3.10
C PHE A 25 0.77 23.00 -2.48
N ALA A 26 0.35 21.97 -3.20
CA ALA A 26 -0.56 20.94 -2.68
C ALA A 26 0.04 20.18 -1.48
N THR A 27 1.37 19.99 -1.45
CA THR A 27 2.06 19.25 -0.40
C THR A 27 2.71 20.13 0.67
N ILE A 28 2.53 21.45 0.62
CA ILE A 28 3.24 22.39 1.51
C ILE A 28 2.90 22.17 2.98
N GLY A 29 1.62 21.91 3.29
CA GLY A 29 1.18 21.59 4.65
C GLY A 29 1.86 20.33 5.19
N TRP A 30 1.93 19.29 4.36
CA TRP A 30 2.63 18.05 4.70
C TRP A 30 4.13 18.28 4.90
N LYS A 31 4.78 19.06 4.05
CA LYS A 31 6.20 19.41 4.21
C LYS A 31 6.47 20.13 5.53
N PHE A 32 5.55 20.99 5.96
CA PHE A 32 5.68 21.69 7.24
C PHE A 32 5.54 20.73 8.44
N ILE A 33 4.54 19.84 8.41
CA ILE A 33 4.35 18.83 9.47
C ILE A 33 5.57 17.91 9.57
N PHE A 34 6.08 17.44 8.44
CA PHE A 34 7.23 16.54 8.39
C PHE A 34 8.59 17.25 8.55
N ALA A 35 8.63 18.59 8.61
CA ALA A 35 9.86 19.34 8.88
C ALA A 35 10.41 19.11 10.30
N ILE A 36 9.60 18.55 11.20
CA ILE A 36 10.00 18.16 12.56
C ILE A 36 10.97 16.96 12.53
N VAL A 37 10.97 16.18 11.44
CA VAL A 37 11.90 15.05 11.27
C VAL A 37 13.33 15.59 11.19
N PRO A 38 14.24 15.15 12.08
CA PRO A 38 15.61 15.63 12.07
C PRO A 38 16.36 15.13 10.82
N PRO A 39 17.43 15.85 10.40
CA PRO A 39 18.24 15.47 9.25
C PRO A 39 18.82 14.06 9.37
N SER A 40 18.80 13.31 8.27
CA SER A 40 19.32 11.94 8.21
C SER A 40 20.82 11.82 8.52
N LYS A 41 21.58 12.90 8.39
CA LYS A 41 23.02 12.96 8.72
C LYS A 41 23.30 13.05 10.23
N MET A 42 22.28 13.34 11.05
CA MET A 42 22.44 13.43 12.50
C MET A 42 22.32 12.05 13.15
N GLY A 43 23.25 11.70 14.04
CA GLY A 43 23.16 10.50 14.88
C GLY A 43 23.01 9.19 14.10
N ASN A 44 23.75 9.02 13.00
CA ASN A 44 23.65 7.88 12.08
C ASN A 44 22.24 7.63 11.53
N GLY A 45 21.37 8.65 11.49
CA GLY A 45 20.01 8.56 10.97
C GLY A 45 18.98 7.97 11.93
N VAL A 46 19.39 7.47 13.11
CA VAL A 46 18.48 6.88 14.10
C VAL A 46 17.41 7.88 14.58
N PRO A 47 17.75 9.14 14.94
CA PRO A 47 16.73 10.12 15.34
C PRO A 47 15.74 10.42 14.22
N SER A 48 16.24 10.48 12.97
CA SER A 48 15.41 10.74 11.79
C SER A 48 14.42 9.60 11.57
N PHE A 49 14.90 8.36 11.67
CA PHE A 49 14.08 7.17 11.56
C PHE A 49 12.98 7.09 12.63
N VAL A 50 13.32 7.29 13.90
CA VAL A 50 12.36 7.20 15.01
C VAL A 50 11.28 8.28 14.90
N VAL A 51 11.66 9.53 14.65
CA VAL A 51 10.67 10.62 14.53
C VAL A 51 9.79 10.41 13.29
N ALA A 52 10.37 10.00 12.15
CA ALA A 52 9.62 9.74 10.93
C ALA A 52 8.62 8.60 11.11
N ILE A 53 9.02 7.46 11.68
CA ILE A 53 8.12 6.32 11.86
C ILE A 53 6.99 6.64 12.85
N SER A 54 7.26 7.42 13.91
CA SER A 54 6.23 7.88 14.83
C SER A 54 5.22 8.81 14.15
N LEU A 55 5.68 9.78 13.35
CA LEU A 55 4.78 10.67 12.60
C LEU A 55 3.94 9.92 11.58
N ILE A 56 4.55 8.97 10.84
CA ILE A 56 3.82 8.09 9.92
C ILE A 56 2.75 7.31 10.68
N GLY A 57 3.07 6.75 11.87
CA GLY A 57 2.10 6.05 12.70
C GLY A 57 0.89 6.91 13.09
N VAL A 58 1.12 8.16 13.51
CA VAL A 58 0.04 9.11 13.85
C VAL A 58 -0.82 9.44 12.63
N VAL A 59 -0.18 9.74 11.49
CA VAL A 59 -0.91 10.07 10.25
C VAL A 59 -1.73 8.87 9.79
N THR A 60 -1.19 7.66 9.82
CA THR A 60 -1.90 6.43 9.44
C THR A 60 -3.10 6.17 10.35
N ALA A 61 -2.99 6.43 11.66
CA ALA A 61 -4.13 6.31 12.58
C ALA A 61 -5.27 7.28 12.18
N ILE A 62 -4.95 8.55 11.91
CA ILE A 62 -5.93 9.55 11.47
C ILE A 62 -6.56 9.16 10.13
N VAL A 63 -5.74 8.73 9.16
CA VAL A 63 -6.22 8.31 7.84
C VAL A 63 -7.16 7.10 7.94
N GLY A 64 -6.85 6.16 8.84
CA GLY A 64 -7.72 5.02 9.14
C GLY A 64 -9.09 5.44 9.65
N GLU A 65 -9.14 6.34 10.64
CA GLU A 65 -10.41 6.87 11.16
C GLU A 65 -11.21 7.61 10.10
N VAL A 66 -10.55 8.48 9.32
CA VAL A 66 -11.18 9.22 8.22
C VAL A 66 -11.74 8.26 7.16
N ALA A 67 -11.00 7.20 6.81
CA ALA A 67 -11.46 6.20 5.85
C ALA A 67 -12.72 5.48 6.33
N THR A 68 -12.79 5.13 7.63
CA THR A 68 -13.98 4.52 8.24
C THR A 68 -15.18 5.46 8.20
N ILE A 69 -15.00 6.73 8.59
CA ILE A 69 -16.07 7.74 8.55
C ILE A 69 -16.56 7.96 7.11
N LEU A 70 -15.64 8.06 6.16
CA LEU A 70 -15.98 8.18 4.73
C LEU A 70 -16.76 6.96 4.25
N GLY A 71 -16.35 5.75 4.64
CA GLY A 71 -17.09 4.51 4.37
C GLY A 71 -18.52 4.58 4.90
N CYS A 72 -18.71 5.02 6.14
CA CYS A 72 -20.03 5.21 6.73
C CYS A 72 -20.88 6.23 5.97
N VAL A 73 -20.32 7.37 5.55
CA VAL A 73 -21.04 8.43 4.80
C VAL A 73 -21.46 7.93 3.41
N VAL A 74 -20.64 7.11 2.76
CA VAL A 74 -20.94 6.51 1.46
C VAL A 74 -21.91 5.31 1.59
N GLY A 75 -22.18 4.83 2.80
CA GLY A 75 -23.05 3.67 3.05
C GLY A 75 -22.36 2.31 2.83
N LEU A 76 -21.03 2.28 2.89
CA LEU A 76 -20.24 1.06 2.78
C LEU A 76 -20.19 0.32 4.12
N LYS A 77 -20.32 -1.00 4.09
CA LYS A 77 -20.02 -1.84 5.26
C LYS A 77 -18.54 -1.69 5.63
N GLU A 78 -18.23 -1.84 6.91
CA GLU A 78 -16.87 -1.70 7.44
C GLU A 78 -15.89 -2.67 6.75
N ALA A 79 -16.29 -3.92 6.53
CA ALA A 79 -15.51 -4.91 5.79
C ALA A 79 -15.19 -4.47 4.34
N VAL A 80 -16.17 -3.88 3.65
CA VAL A 80 -16.00 -3.39 2.27
C VAL A 80 -15.10 -2.16 2.23
N THR A 81 -15.26 -1.26 3.21
CA THR A 81 -14.39 -0.08 3.39
C THR A 81 -12.94 -0.50 3.62
N GLY A 82 -12.72 -1.54 4.43
CA GLY A 82 -11.40 -2.12 4.70
C GLY A 82 -10.70 -2.65 3.45
N ILE A 83 -11.37 -3.52 2.68
CA ILE A 83 -10.77 -4.14 1.48
C ILE A 83 -10.65 -3.18 0.28
N THR A 84 -11.25 -1.99 0.34
CA THR A 84 -11.21 -0.99 -0.73
C THR A 84 -10.41 0.25 -0.33
N LEU A 85 -11.02 1.17 0.42
CA LEU A 85 -10.44 2.48 0.73
C LEU A 85 -9.18 2.37 1.58
N VAL A 86 -9.24 1.56 2.65
CA VAL A 86 -8.09 1.39 3.56
C VAL A 86 -6.97 0.63 2.86
N ALA A 87 -7.29 -0.53 2.24
CA ALA A 87 -6.30 -1.35 1.56
C ALA A 87 -5.60 -0.62 0.40
N LEU A 88 -6.33 0.18 -0.40
CA LEU A 88 -5.72 1.01 -1.44
C LEU A 88 -4.85 2.11 -0.83
N GLY A 89 -5.33 2.77 0.23
CA GLY A 89 -4.63 3.86 0.90
C GLY A 89 -3.27 3.46 1.46
N THR A 90 -3.13 2.23 1.97
CA THR A 90 -1.85 1.71 2.48
C THR A 90 -0.96 1.13 1.38
N SER A 91 -1.55 0.43 0.41
CA SER A 91 -0.77 -0.31 -0.60
C SER A 91 -0.21 0.57 -1.73
N LEU A 92 -0.85 1.71 -2.03
CA LEU A 92 -0.37 2.63 -3.06
C LEU A 92 0.99 3.27 -2.69
N PRO A 93 1.18 3.84 -1.48
CA PRO A 93 2.50 4.28 -1.03
C PRO A 93 3.56 3.18 -1.08
N ASP A 94 3.24 1.96 -0.62
CA ASP A 94 4.16 0.82 -0.65
C ASP A 94 4.55 0.43 -2.08
N THR A 95 3.60 0.54 -3.02
CA THR A 95 3.85 0.30 -4.44
C THR A 95 4.81 1.34 -5.00
N PHE A 96 4.59 2.62 -4.70
CA PHE A 96 5.50 3.69 -5.13
C PHE A 96 6.89 3.56 -4.51
N ALA A 97 6.98 3.24 -3.22
CA ALA A 97 8.27 2.99 -2.55
C ALA A 97 9.02 1.81 -3.19
N SER A 98 8.31 0.72 -3.50
CA SER A 98 8.89 -0.45 -4.19
C SER A 98 9.32 -0.12 -5.62
N MET A 99 8.53 0.68 -6.34
CA MET A 99 8.87 1.15 -7.68
C MET A 99 10.12 2.01 -7.67
N THR A 100 10.20 3.01 -6.78
CA THR A 100 11.39 3.85 -6.63
C THR A 100 12.61 3.00 -6.27
N ALA A 101 12.48 2.10 -5.29
CA ALA A 101 13.57 1.19 -4.91
C ALA A 101 14.05 0.32 -6.08
N ALA A 102 13.14 -0.16 -6.93
CA ALA A 102 13.48 -0.95 -8.12
C ALA A 102 14.18 -0.12 -9.21
N GLN A 103 13.86 1.17 -9.32
CA GLN A 103 14.48 2.06 -10.30
C GLN A 103 15.87 2.55 -9.85
N THR A 104 16.07 2.75 -8.55
CA THR A 104 17.32 3.32 -8.01
C THR A 104 18.35 2.28 -7.63
N SER A 105 17.96 1.03 -7.37
CA SER A 105 18.90 -0.04 -7.00
C SER A 105 19.30 -0.89 -8.20
N GLU A 106 20.60 -1.20 -8.30
CA GLU A 106 21.18 -1.97 -9.41
C GLU A 106 20.58 -3.39 -9.53
N TYR A 107 20.28 -4.03 -8.40
CA TYR A 107 19.80 -5.42 -8.33
C TYR A 107 18.33 -5.55 -7.93
N ALA A 108 17.60 -4.44 -7.71
CA ALA A 108 16.22 -4.44 -7.24
C ALA A 108 15.97 -5.18 -5.89
N ASP A 109 17.02 -5.59 -5.17
CA ASP A 109 16.91 -6.33 -3.89
C ASP A 109 16.08 -5.55 -2.85
N SER A 110 16.26 -4.23 -2.80
CA SER A 110 15.50 -3.36 -1.90
C SER A 110 14.01 -3.35 -2.21
N ALA A 111 13.62 -3.49 -3.48
CA ALA A 111 12.21 -3.58 -3.87
C ALA A 111 11.60 -4.92 -3.45
N VAL A 112 12.33 -6.04 -3.62
CA VAL A 112 11.89 -7.37 -3.15
C VAL A 112 11.72 -7.37 -1.63
N GLY A 113 12.69 -6.80 -0.91
CA GLY A 113 12.63 -6.64 0.55
C GLY A 113 11.42 -5.81 0.99
N ASN A 114 11.11 -4.72 0.28
CA ASN A 114 9.95 -3.89 0.59
C ASN A 114 8.62 -4.63 0.35
N VAL A 115 8.44 -5.25 -0.82
CA VAL A 115 7.19 -5.97 -1.16
C VAL A 115 6.90 -7.14 -0.23
N THR A 116 7.94 -7.90 0.14
CA THR A 116 7.79 -9.05 1.06
C THR A 116 7.68 -8.60 2.51
N GLY A 117 8.44 -7.58 2.90
CA GLY A 117 8.45 -7.00 4.24
C GLY A 117 7.12 -6.34 4.59
N SER A 118 6.57 -5.48 3.72
CA SER A 118 5.33 -4.75 4.00
C SER A 118 4.14 -5.69 4.18
N ASN A 119 3.99 -6.71 3.33
CA ASN A 119 2.96 -7.74 3.48
C ASN A 119 3.12 -8.54 4.78
N SER A 120 4.36 -8.87 5.14
CA SER A 120 4.64 -9.58 6.40
C SER A 120 4.27 -8.72 7.62
N VAL A 121 4.62 -7.44 7.61
CA VAL A 121 4.26 -6.49 8.67
C VAL A 121 2.75 -6.34 8.77
N ASN A 122 2.02 -6.23 7.66
CA ASN A 122 0.56 -6.10 7.66
C ASN A 122 -0.12 -7.32 8.33
N VAL A 123 0.32 -8.54 8.00
CA VAL A 123 -0.29 -9.75 8.56
C VAL A 123 0.16 -9.97 10.00
N PHE A 124 1.46 -9.96 10.27
CA PHE A 124 1.97 -10.32 11.60
C PHE A 124 1.83 -9.19 12.62
N LEU A 125 2.24 -7.97 12.26
CA LEU A 125 2.19 -6.83 13.17
C LEU A 125 0.88 -6.05 13.07
N GLY A 126 0.24 -6.00 11.89
CA GLY A 126 -1.03 -5.32 11.70
C GLY A 126 -2.23 -6.10 12.24
N LEU A 127 -2.30 -7.42 12.00
CA LEU A 127 -3.39 -8.26 12.48
C LEU A 127 -3.01 -9.09 13.71
N GLY A 128 -1.84 -9.73 13.68
CA GLY A 128 -1.40 -10.65 14.74
C GLY A 128 -1.13 -9.96 16.08
N LEU A 129 -0.35 -8.87 16.08
CA LEU A 129 0.04 -8.20 17.32
C LEU A 129 -1.16 -7.60 18.09
N PRO A 130 -2.11 -6.86 17.48
CA PRO A 130 -3.29 -6.38 18.20
C PRO A 130 -4.14 -7.51 18.77
N TRP A 131 -4.29 -8.62 18.03
CA TRP A 131 -5.03 -9.79 18.51
C TRP A 131 -4.34 -10.42 19.73
N VAL A 132 -3.02 -10.59 19.72
CA VAL A 132 -2.25 -11.11 20.87
C VAL A 132 -2.43 -10.20 22.08
N ILE A 133 -2.28 -8.88 21.91
CA ILE A 133 -2.45 -7.92 23.00
C ILE A 133 -3.86 -8.02 23.61
N ALA A 134 -4.90 -8.04 22.76
CA ALA A 134 -6.28 -8.13 23.21
C ALA A 134 -6.60 -9.48 23.89
N ALA A 135 -6.08 -10.58 23.36
CA ALA A 135 -6.26 -11.91 23.93
C ALA A 135 -5.63 -12.01 25.31
N THR A 136 -4.36 -11.60 25.46
CA THR A 136 -3.65 -11.62 26.75
C THR A 136 -4.30 -10.70 27.78
N PHE A 137 -4.77 -9.52 27.36
CA PHE A 137 -5.46 -8.60 28.27
C PHE A 137 -6.79 -9.17 28.79
N ASN A 138 -7.61 -9.77 27.92
CA ASN A 138 -8.88 -10.37 28.34
C ASN A 138 -8.67 -11.63 29.19
N GLU A 139 -7.69 -12.47 28.86
CA GLU A 139 -7.32 -13.63 29.67
C GLU A 139 -6.94 -13.21 31.10
N GLY A 140 -6.20 -12.10 31.24
CA GLY A 140 -5.86 -11.52 32.55
C GLY A 140 -7.08 -11.03 33.35
N ASN A 141 -8.19 -10.69 32.68
CA ASN A 141 -9.45 -10.30 33.30
C ASN A 141 -10.39 -11.49 33.53
N GLY A 142 -10.02 -12.70 33.10
CA GLY A 142 -10.84 -13.90 33.18
C GLY A 142 -11.85 -14.08 32.03
N ASP A 143 -11.72 -13.28 30.97
CA ASP A 143 -12.60 -13.32 29.78
C ASP A 143 -11.86 -13.93 28.58
N ILE A 144 -12.63 -14.52 27.65
CA ILE A 144 -12.10 -15.06 26.39
C ILE A 144 -12.31 -14.03 25.28
N TYR A 145 -11.23 -13.68 24.57
CA TYR A 145 -11.29 -12.80 23.41
C TYR A 145 -11.62 -13.59 22.14
N GLU A 146 -12.89 -13.63 21.74
CA GLU A 146 -13.34 -14.28 20.51
C GLU A 146 -13.62 -13.25 19.41
N VAL A 147 -13.00 -13.44 18.24
CA VAL A 147 -13.25 -12.60 17.05
C VAL A 147 -13.96 -13.46 15.99
N PRO A 148 -15.19 -13.12 15.58
CA PRO A 148 -15.90 -13.87 14.56
C PRO A 148 -15.19 -13.74 13.20
N ALA A 149 -14.89 -14.86 12.56
CA ALA A 149 -14.20 -14.88 11.26
C ALA A 149 -15.05 -14.28 10.12
N GLY A 150 -16.37 -14.28 10.24
CA GLY A 150 -17.29 -13.70 9.26
C GLY A 150 -17.01 -14.14 7.82
N ASP A 151 -16.97 -13.18 6.90
CA ASP A 151 -16.72 -13.39 5.47
C ASP A 151 -15.24 -13.48 5.09
N LEU A 152 -14.34 -13.50 6.08
CA LEU A 152 -12.89 -13.48 5.85
C LEU A 152 -12.43 -14.72 5.09
N ALA A 153 -12.95 -15.90 5.44
CA ALA A 153 -12.57 -17.16 4.79
C ALA A 153 -12.88 -17.13 3.28
N PHE A 154 -14.06 -16.64 2.91
CA PHE A 154 -14.45 -16.47 1.51
C PHE A 154 -13.52 -15.50 0.77
N SER A 155 -13.26 -14.33 1.38
CA SER A 155 -12.41 -13.30 0.77
C SER A 155 -10.96 -13.78 0.60
N VAL A 156 -10.40 -14.49 1.58
CA VAL A 156 -9.07 -15.07 1.50
C VAL A 156 -9.01 -16.14 0.40
N PHE A 157 -10.02 -17.01 0.32
CA PHE A 157 -10.07 -18.03 -0.73
C PHE A 157 -10.13 -17.41 -2.14
N LEU A 158 -10.98 -16.39 -2.33
CA LEU A 158 -11.07 -15.66 -3.59
C LEU A 158 -9.77 -14.92 -3.93
N PHE A 159 -9.13 -14.32 -2.94
CA PHE A 159 -7.81 -13.70 -3.10
C PHE A 159 -6.76 -14.72 -3.57
N LEU A 160 -6.73 -15.93 -3.01
CA LEU A 160 -5.79 -16.97 -3.43
C LEU A 160 -5.99 -17.38 -4.88
N ILE A 161 -7.25 -17.53 -5.34
CA ILE A 161 -7.55 -17.86 -6.74
C ILE A 161 -7.10 -16.75 -7.69
N THR A 162 -7.47 -15.51 -7.39
CA THR A 162 -7.15 -14.34 -8.24
C THR A 162 -5.65 -14.06 -8.25
N SER A 163 -4.97 -14.17 -7.11
CA SER A 163 -3.51 -14.04 -6.97
C SER A 163 -2.76 -15.14 -7.73
N THR A 164 -3.19 -16.40 -7.61
CA THR A 164 -2.58 -17.51 -8.37
C THR A 164 -2.73 -17.31 -9.87
N THR A 165 -3.92 -16.86 -10.31
CA THR A 165 -4.17 -16.55 -11.72
C THR A 165 -3.28 -15.40 -12.21
N CYS A 166 -3.10 -14.35 -11.40
CA CYS A 166 -2.18 -13.25 -11.66
C CYS A 166 -0.75 -13.76 -11.87
N PHE A 167 -0.22 -14.57 -10.95
CA PHE A 167 1.14 -15.13 -11.08
C PHE A 167 1.30 -16.02 -12.31
N ILE A 168 0.31 -16.87 -12.61
CA ILE A 168 0.33 -17.70 -13.83
C ILE A 168 0.43 -16.81 -15.07
N VAL A 169 -0.38 -15.74 -15.15
CA VAL A 169 -0.36 -14.80 -16.28
C VAL A 169 1.01 -14.13 -16.41
N LEU A 170 1.61 -13.66 -15.30
CA LEU A 170 2.93 -13.04 -15.32
C LEU A 170 4.02 -14.00 -15.79
N ILE A 171 4.01 -15.26 -15.33
CA ILE A 171 4.94 -16.31 -15.77
C ILE A 171 4.76 -16.62 -17.26
N LEU A 172 3.51 -16.76 -17.73
CA LEU A 172 3.22 -16.99 -19.15
C LEU A 172 3.70 -15.81 -20.00
N ARG A 173 3.46 -14.57 -19.56
CA ARG A 173 3.95 -13.37 -20.27
C ARG A 173 5.47 -13.33 -20.35
N ARG A 174 6.16 -13.66 -19.25
CA ARG A 174 7.63 -13.77 -19.26
C ARG A 174 8.11 -14.79 -20.29
N LYS A 175 7.49 -15.97 -20.34
CA LYS A 175 7.93 -17.08 -21.20
C LYS A 175 7.61 -16.84 -22.69
N PHE A 176 6.44 -16.29 -23.01
CA PHE A 176 5.98 -16.16 -24.40
C PHE A 176 6.21 -14.78 -25.02
N VAL A 177 6.20 -13.72 -24.22
CA VAL A 177 6.31 -12.33 -24.69
C VAL A 177 7.66 -11.70 -24.34
N GLY A 178 8.41 -12.29 -23.40
CA GLY A 178 9.73 -11.80 -22.98
C GLY A 178 9.68 -10.64 -21.97
N GLY A 179 8.51 -10.34 -21.40
CA GLY A 179 8.34 -9.32 -20.37
C GLY A 179 7.14 -9.59 -19.48
N GLU A 180 7.26 -9.33 -18.17
CA GLU A 180 6.22 -9.61 -17.17
C GLU A 180 5.09 -8.56 -17.19
N LEU A 181 5.42 -7.30 -16.92
CA LEU A 181 4.49 -6.15 -16.96
C LEU A 181 4.78 -5.20 -18.15
N GLY A 182 6.01 -5.22 -18.66
CA GLY A 182 6.46 -4.41 -19.81
C GLY A 182 6.29 -5.10 -21.17
N GLY A 183 7.13 -4.69 -22.13
CA GLY A 183 7.19 -5.27 -23.49
C GLY A 183 6.97 -4.24 -24.59
N THR A 184 7.49 -4.54 -25.78
CA THR A 184 7.43 -3.65 -26.96
C THR A 184 6.03 -3.59 -27.58
N ASN A 185 5.25 -4.67 -27.48
CA ASN A 185 3.88 -4.75 -27.99
C ASN A 185 2.88 -4.08 -27.04
N LEU A 186 2.54 -2.82 -27.35
CA LEU A 186 1.64 -1.99 -26.54
C LEU A 186 0.25 -2.63 -26.34
N LEU A 187 -0.28 -3.31 -27.35
CA LEU A 187 -1.57 -4.00 -27.26
C LEU A 187 -1.57 -5.11 -26.22
N VAL A 188 -0.59 -6.01 -26.26
CA VAL A 188 -0.47 -7.14 -25.32
C VAL A 188 -0.24 -6.63 -23.89
N LYS A 189 0.54 -5.55 -23.74
CA LYS A 189 0.75 -4.87 -22.47
C LYS A 189 -0.57 -4.33 -21.89
N ASN A 190 -1.33 -3.60 -22.69
CA ASN A 190 -2.57 -2.98 -22.21
C ASN A 190 -3.66 -4.03 -21.91
N LEU A 191 -3.76 -5.09 -22.74
CA LEU A 191 -4.71 -6.18 -22.51
C LEU A 191 -4.41 -6.96 -21.23
N SER A 192 -3.13 -7.29 -20.99
CA SER A 192 -2.73 -7.97 -19.75
C SER A 192 -2.92 -7.09 -18.52
N ALA A 193 -2.59 -5.79 -18.60
CA ALA A 193 -2.87 -4.85 -17.52
C ALA A 193 -4.38 -4.75 -17.22
N ALA A 194 -5.22 -4.62 -18.26
CA ALA A 194 -6.67 -4.60 -18.11
C ALA A 194 -7.21 -5.89 -17.49
N PHE A 195 -6.65 -7.04 -17.87
CA PHE A 195 -7.02 -8.33 -17.27
C PHE A 195 -6.64 -8.39 -15.78
N LEU A 196 -5.45 -7.94 -15.39
CA LEU A 196 -5.04 -7.90 -13.98
C LEU A 196 -5.92 -6.96 -13.13
N VAL A 197 -6.28 -5.79 -13.68
CA VAL A 197 -7.24 -4.88 -13.03
C VAL A 197 -8.61 -5.54 -12.91
N MET A 198 -9.04 -6.28 -13.93
CA MET A 198 -10.31 -7.01 -13.87
C MET A 198 -10.32 -8.10 -12.79
N LEU A 199 -9.21 -8.82 -12.56
CA LEU A 199 -9.09 -9.76 -11.44
C LEU A 199 -9.28 -9.08 -10.08
N TRP A 200 -8.71 -7.88 -9.90
CA TRP A 200 -8.89 -7.09 -8.70
C TRP A 200 -10.34 -6.60 -8.51
N LEU A 201 -10.99 -6.17 -9.60
CA LEU A 201 -12.41 -5.81 -9.57
C LEU A 201 -13.31 -7.02 -9.23
N ILE A 202 -13.01 -8.20 -9.78
CA ILE A 202 -13.71 -9.45 -9.42
C ILE A 202 -13.59 -9.70 -7.92
N TYR A 203 -12.37 -9.61 -7.36
CA TYR A 203 -12.16 -9.77 -5.92
C TYR A 203 -13.04 -8.80 -5.11
N ILE A 204 -13.00 -7.50 -5.42
CA ILE A 204 -13.80 -6.49 -4.70
C ILE A 204 -15.30 -6.78 -4.81
N ILE A 205 -15.79 -7.04 -6.02
CA ILE A 205 -17.22 -7.22 -6.28
C ILE A 205 -17.74 -8.43 -5.50
N PHE A 206 -17.11 -9.59 -5.65
CA PHE A 206 -17.59 -10.81 -5.00
C PHE A 206 -17.42 -10.75 -3.48
N SER A 207 -16.30 -10.24 -2.96
CA SER A 207 -16.15 -10.02 -1.51
C SER A 207 -17.19 -9.03 -0.97
N SER A 208 -17.55 -8.00 -1.73
CA SER A 208 -18.60 -7.06 -1.33
C SER A 208 -19.98 -7.71 -1.37
N LEU A 209 -20.32 -8.43 -2.43
CA LEU A 209 -21.59 -9.16 -2.54
C LEU A 209 -21.78 -10.14 -1.38
N LYS A 210 -20.70 -10.85 -1.00
CA LYS A 210 -20.69 -11.74 0.16
C LYS A 210 -20.92 -10.95 1.46
N ALA A 211 -20.17 -9.86 1.65
CA ALA A 211 -20.33 -8.98 2.82
C ALA A 211 -21.76 -8.39 2.94
N TYR A 212 -22.45 -8.15 1.83
CA TYR A 212 -23.85 -7.69 1.82
C TYR A 212 -24.88 -8.82 1.93
N GLY A 213 -24.47 -10.09 1.94
CA GLY A 213 -25.37 -11.25 2.03
C GLY A 213 -26.14 -11.52 0.74
N VAL A 214 -25.66 -11.03 -0.40
CA VAL A 214 -26.27 -11.29 -1.72
C VAL A 214 -25.91 -12.69 -2.23
N ILE A 215 -24.74 -13.19 -1.83
CA ILE A 215 -24.25 -14.54 -2.16
C ILE A 215 -23.90 -15.30 -0.88
N GLU A 216 -24.17 -16.61 -0.88
CA GLU A 216 -23.80 -17.55 0.18
C GLU A 216 -22.35 -18.03 0.07
#